data_AF-A0A930RGC9-F1
#
_entry.id   AF-A0A930RGC9-F1
#
_cell.length_a   1.000
_cell.length_b   1.000
_cell.length_c   1.000
_cell.angle_alpha   90.00
_cell.angle_beta   90.00
_cell.angle_gamma   90.00
#
_symmetry.space_group_name_H-M   'P 1'
#
loop_
_entity.id
_entity.type
_entity.pdbx_description
1 polymer ?
#
loop_
_entity_poly.entity_id
_entity_poly.type
_entity_poly.pdbx_seq_one_letter_code
_entity_poly.pdbx_strand_id
1 'polypeptide(L)'
;MVKLTLPDGSVRETEAGTTLLDVVKGMSNSLAKKALAASLDGKVVDLTTPVTKDAAFQVLTFADAGGRLALRHTCSHIMAQALKRLYPESRVQLAIGPAIENGFYYDFDMEHQLTDADLRDIEKEMKKIVKENLKLERREIPRDEAIEYFRAKDENYKVELIRDLPADATISTYTQGEFTDLCAGPHVMSTGKVKALKLQSVAGAYWR
;
A
#
# COMPACT_ATOMS: atom_id res chain seq x y z
N MET A 1 -8.12 24.97 -15.94
CA MET A 1 -8.53 23.55 -16.07
C MET A 1 -7.34 22.76 -16.56
N VAL A 2 -7.19 21.54 -16.06
CA VAL A 2 -6.14 20.59 -16.42
C VAL A 2 -6.71 19.52 -17.34
N LYS A 3 -5.92 19.08 -18.33
CA LYS A 3 -6.32 18.10 -19.34
C LYS A 3 -5.70 16.74 -19.09
N LEU A 4 -6.54 15.72 -18.99
CA LEU A 4 -6.15 14.32 -18.89
C LEU A 4 -6.46 13.60 -20.19
N THR A 5 -5.43 13.10 -20.88
CA THR A 5 -5.58 12.35 -22.13
C THR A 5 -5.67 10.86 -21.84
N LEU A 6 -6.77 10.23 -22.23
CA LEU A 6 -7.01 8.80 -22.05
C LEU A 6 -6.34 7.96 -23.15
N PRO A 7 -6.23 6.62 -22.97
CA PRO A 7 -5.60 5.76 -23.96
C PRO A 7 -6.33 5.72 -25.31
N ASP A 8 -7.63 6.06 -25.34
CA ASP A 8 -8.43 6.17 -26.56
C ASP A 8 -8.28 7.53 -27.26
N GLY A 9 -7.42 8.41 -26.75
CA GLY A 9 -7.19 9.77 -27.23
C GLY A 9 -8.23 10.78 -26.77
N SER A 10 -9.28 10.35 -26.04
CA SER A 10 -10.24 11.29 -25.47
C SER A 10 -9.61 12.15 -24.38
N VAL A 11 -10.08 13.39 -24.23
CA VAL A 11 -9.57 14.33 -23.24
C VAL A 11 -10.64 14.62 -22.20
N ARG A 12 -10.23 14.59 -20.93
CA ARG A 12 -11.06 15.00 -19.79
C ARG A 12 -10.48 16.25 -19.15
N GLU A 13 -11.31 17.26 -19.00
CA GLU A 13 -10.94 18.48 -18.29
C GLU A 13 -11.41 18.41 -16.84
N THR A 14 -10.55 18.85 -15.93
CA THR A 14 -10.84 18.88 -14.51
C THR A 14 -10.17 20.09 -13.85
N GLU A 15 -10.61 20.47 -12.65
CA GLU A 15 -9.96 21.54 -11.89
C GLU A 15 -8.62 21.05 -11.34
N ALA A 16 -7.61 21.92 -11.30
CA ALA A 16 -6.33 21.58 -10.70
C ALA A 16 -6.55 21.30 -9.20
N GLY A 17 -5.96 20.20 -8.73
CA GLY A 17 -6.17 19.70 -7.36
C GLY A 17 -7.22 18.58 -7.26
N THR A 18 -8.01 18.32 -8.31
CA THR A 18 -8.98 17.21 -8.31
C THR A 18 -8.27 15.87 -8.18
N THR A 19 -8.75 14.98 -7.32
CA THR A 19 -8.16 13.64 -7.17
C THR A 19 -8.47 12.76 -8.37
N LEU A 20 -7.57 11.83 -8.70
CA LEU A 20 -7.83 10.86 -9.77
C LEU A 20 -9.09 10.04 -9.50
N LEU A 21 -9.40 9.73 -8.23
CA LEU A 21 -10.63 9.04 -7.86
C LEU A 21 -11.87 9.81 -8.29
N ASP A 22 -11.90 11.13 -8.08
CA ASP A 22 -13.06 11.96 -8.42
C ASP A 22 -13.19 12.15 -9.94
N VAL A 23 -12.07 12.23 -10.66
CA VAL A 23 -12.06 12.14 -12.13
C VAL A 23 -12.71 10.83 -12.59
N VAL A 24 -12.30 9.68 -12.02
CA VAL A 24 -12.86 8.38 -12.40
C VAL A 24 -14.34 8.25 -12.05
N LYS A 25 -14.78 8.77 -10.89
CA LYS A 25 -16.21 8.81 -10.54
C LYS A 25 -17.03 9.63 -11.53
N GLY A 26 -16.49 10.77 -11.97
CA GLY A 26 -17.10 11.61 -13.01
C GLY A 26 -17.21 10.92 -14.37
N MET A 27 -16.32 9.96 -14.66
CA MET A 27 -16.39 9.13 -15.86
C MET A 27 -17.41 7.99 -15.73
N SER A 28 -17.33 7.20 -14.66
CA SER A 28 -18.21 6.05 -14.43
C SER A 28 -18.09 5.51 -13.00
N ASN A 29 -19.22 5.44 -12.30
CA ASN A 29 -19.30 4.80 -10.99
C ASN A 29 -18.93 3.31 -11.03
N SER A 30 -19.19 2.61 -12.14
CA SER A 30 -18.82 1.20 -12.30
C SER A 30 -17.29 1.05 -12.42
N LEU A 31 -16.65 1.96 -13.16
CA LEU A 31 -15.20 2.00 -13.29
C LEU A 31 -14.52 2.37 -11.97
N ALA A 32 -15.03 3.37 -11.24
CA ALA A 32 -14.52 3.77 -9.94
C ALA A 32 -14.53 2.62 -8.91
N LYS A 33 -15.55 1.76 -8.96
CA LYS A 33 -15.61 0.55 -8.12
C LYS A 33 -14.51 -0.45 -8.45
N LYS A 34 -14.11 -0.57 -9.72
CA LYS A 34 -13.08 -1.49 -10.21
C LYS A 34 -11.66 -0.92 -10.17
N ALA A 35 -11.51 0.40 -10.08
CA ALA A 35 -10.21 1.06 -10.00
C ALA A 35 -9.44 0.62 -8.75
N LEU A 36 -8.15 0.33 -8.96
CA LEU A 36 -7.19 -0.09 -7.94
C LEU A 36 -6.07 0.94 -7.79
N ALA A 37 -5.61 1.51 -8.91
CA ALA A 37 -4.61 2.57 -8.99
C ALA A 37 -4.85 3.39 -10.27
N ALA A 38 -3.97 4.34 -10.56
CA ALA A 38 -3.95 5.07 -11.82
C ALA A 38 -2.54 5.13 -12.40
N SER A 39 -2.43 5.37 -13.71
CA SER A 39 -1.18 5.77 -14.36
C SER A 39 -1.29 7.24 -14.73
N LEU A 40 -0.30 8.03 -14.34
CA LEU A 40 -0.08 9.41 -14.79
C LEU A 40 1.28 9.50 -15.47
N ASP A 41 1.31 9.87 -16.75
CA ASP A 41 2.52 9.93 -17.58
C ASP A 41 3.38 8.65 -17.48
N GLY A 42 2.71 7.49 -17.45
CA GLY A 42 3.35 6.17 -17.34
C GLY A 42 3.76 5.76 -15.92
N LYS A 43 3.58 6.62 -14.91
CA LYS A 43 3.87 6.31 -13.50
C LYS A 43 2.62 5.84 -12.78
N VAL A 44 2.71 4.68 -12.10
CA VAL A 44 1.62 4.14 -11.30
C VAL A 44 1.52 4.92 -9.98
N VAL A 45 0.33 5.46 -9.68
CA VAL A 45 0.07 6.33 -8.53
C VAL A 45 -1.25 5.97 -7.84
N ASP A 46 -1.43 6.46 -6.61
CA ASP A 46 -2.68 6.30 -5.86
C ASP A 46 -3.83 7.06 -6.52
N LEU A 47 -5.05 6.56 -6.33
CA LEU A 47 -6.26 7.26 -6.78
C LEU A 47 -6.52 8.56 -5.99
N THR A 48 -5.90 8.76 -4.83
CA THR A 48 -5.95 10.02 -4.08
C THR A 48 -5.04 11.10 -4.63
N THR A 49 -4.16 10.78 -5.58
CA THR A 49 -3.20 11.74 -6.15
C THR A 49 -3.95 12.91 -6.79
N PRO A 50 -3.65 14.16 -6.41
CA PRO A 50 -4.25 15.33 -7.04
C PRO A 50 -3.63 15.58 -8.42
N VAL A 51 -4.46 15.98 -9.37
CA VAL A 51 -4.07 16.33 -10.73
C VAL A 51 -3.68 17.81 -10.77
N THR A 52 -2.41 18.12 -11.00
CA THR A 52 -1.90 19.50 -10.96
C THR A 52 -1.52 20.07 -12.33
N LYS A 53 -1.31 19.21 -13.32
CA LYS A 53 -0.87 19.57 -14.67
C LYS A 53 -1.39 18.57 -15.70
N ASP A 54 -1.38 18.97 -16.97
CA ASP A 54 -1.81 18.11 -18.07
C ASP A 54 -0.97 16.83 -18.10
N ALA A 55 -1.62 15.69 -18.32
CA ALA A 55 -0.98 14.39 -18.23
C ALA A 55 -1.70 13.32 -19.07
N ALA A 56 -0.96 12.30 -19.50
CA ALA A 56 -1.53 11.06 -19.97
C ALA A 56 -2.10 10.28 -18.77
N PHE A 57 -3.34 9.83 -18.86
CA PHE A 57 -4.07 9.23 -17.74
C PHE A 57 -4.70 7.89 -18.12
N GLN A 58 -4.49 6.89 -17.26
CA GLN A 58 -5.15 5.59 -17.38
C GLN A 58 -5.65 5.12 -16.01
N VAL A 59 -6.88 4.62 -15.97
CA VAL A 59 -7.40 3.92 -14.79
C VAL A 59 -6.87 2.49 -14.80
N LEU A 60 -6.23 2.07 -13.70
CA LEU A 60 -5.67 0.73 -13.57
C LEU A 60 -6.61 -0.13 -12.73
N THR A 61 -7.03 -1.24 -13.32
CA THR A 61 -7.89 -2.27 -12.72
C THR A 61 -7.07 -3.54 -12.48
N PHE A 62 -7.71 -4.63 -12.06
CA PHE A 62 -7.02 -5.92 -11.90
C PHE A 62 -6.50 -6.50 -13.22
N ALA A 63 -7.05 -6.08 -14.36
CA ALA A 63 -6.53 -6.46 -15.68
C ALA A 63 -5.12 -5.89 -15.94
N ASP A 64 -4.77 -4.80 -15.26
CA ASP A 64 -3.53 -4.06 -15.45
C ASP A 64 -2.48 -4.46 -14.40
N ALA A 65 -1.22 -4.57 -14.82
CA ALA A 65 -0.13 -4.99 -13.93
C ALA A 65 0.02 -4.06 -12.71
N GLY A 66 -0.02 -2.74 -12.93
CA GLY A 66 0.05 -1.75 -11.84
C GLY A 66 -1.12 -1.85 -10.85
N GLY A 67 -2.33 -2.17 -11.33
CA GLY A 67 -3.48 -2.40 -10.46
C GLY A 67 -3.34 -3.67 -9.62
N ARG A 68 -2.80 -4.75 -10.19
CA ARG A 68 -2.49 -5.98 -9.42
C ARG A 68 -1.42 -5.74 -8.37
N LEU A 69 -0.36 -5.00 -8.70
CA LEU A 69 0.71 -4.68 -7.76
C LEU A 69 0.19 -3.84 -6.60
N ALA A 70 -0.60 -2.79 -6.84
CA ALA A 70 -1.20 -1.98 -5.77
C ALA A 70 -2.09 -2.83 -4.84
N LEU A 71 -2.90 -3.75 -5.39
CA LEU A 71 -3.73 -4.65 -4.60
C LEU A 71 -2.90 -5.60 -3.73
N ARG A 72 -1.87 -6.21 -4.30
CA ARG A 72 -0.97 -7.14 -3.59
C ARG A 72 -0.15 -6.43 -2.52
N HIS A 73 0.23 -5.17 -2.77
CA HIS A 73 0.95 -4.36 -1.81
C HIS A 73 0.08 -4.03 -0.60
N THR A 74 -1.19 -3.68 -0.81
CA THR A 74 -2.14 -3.58 0.32
C THR A 74 -2.33 -4.91 1.04
N CYS A 75 -2.27 -6.03 0.33
CA CYS A 75 -2.33 -7.35 0.96
C CYS A 75 -1.12 -7.63 1.88
N SER A 76 0.09 -7.15 1.54
CA SER A 76 1.25 -7.25 2.44
C SER A 76 1.08 -6.41 3.70
N HIS A 77 0.54 -5.19 3.59
CA HIS A 77 0.24 -4.35 4.77
C HIS A 77 -0.84 -4.96 5.66
N ILE A 78 -1.88 -5.58 5.08
CA ILE A 78 -2.88 -6.34 5.85
C ILE A 78 -2.24 -7.50 6.62
N MET A 79 -1.27 -8.19 6.01
CA MET A 79 -0.54 -9.27 6.66
C MET A 79 0.32 -8.76 7.83
N ALA A 80 1.06 -7.67 7.63
CA ALA A 80 1.85 -7.05 8.68
C ALA A 80 0.99 -6.55 9.85
N GLN A 81 -0.15 -5.92 9.56
CA GLN A 81 -1.12 -5.55 10.59
C GLN A 81 -1.66 -6.78 11.34
N ALA A 82 -1.98 -7.86 10.62
CA ALA A 82 -2.45 -9.10 11.24
C ALA A 82 -1.40 -9.69 12.20
N LEU A 83 -0.12 -9.68 11.84
CA LEU A 83 0.97 -10.07 12.75
C LEU A 83 0.98 -9.19 14.00
N LYS A 84 0.94 -7.86 13.83
CA LYS A 84 0.96 -6.90 14.96
C LYS A 84 -0.26 -6.99 15.88
N ARG A 85 -1.40 -7.50 15.38
CA ARG A 85 -2.59 -7.78 16.21
C ARG A 85 -2.49 -9.09 16.99
N LEU A 86 -1.87 -10.12 16.40
CA LEU A 86 -1.78 -11.45 17.01
C LEU A 86 -0.60 -11.57 17.97
N TYR A 87 0.50 -10.89 17.67
CA TYR A 87 1.73 -10.92 18.45
C TYR A 87 2.01 -9.52 19.00
N PRO A 88 2.44 -9.38 20.27
CA PRO A 88 2.80 -8.09 20.85
C PRO A 88 3.74 -7.30 19.95
N GLU A 89 3.56 -5.97 19.83
CA GLU A 89 4.36 -5.14 18.90
C GLU A 89 5.87 -5.33 19.10
N SER A 90 6.33 -5.49 20.35
CA SER A 90 7.74 -5.70 20.72
C SER A 90 8.32 -7.06 20.34
N ARG A 91 7.50 -8.00 19.86
CA ARG A 91 7.94 -9.35 19.46
C ARG A 91 8.05 -9.56 17.96
N VAL A 92 7.63 -8.57 17.16
CA VAL A 92 7.67 -8.64 15.70
C VAL A 92 8.26 -7.34 15.19
N GLN A 93 9.46 -7.35 14.61
CA GLN A 93 9.98 -6.19 13.90
C GLN A 93 9.74 -6.35 12.41
N LEU A 94 9.12 -5.36 11.78
CA LEU A 94 8.77 -5.40 10.37
C LEU A 94 9.93 -4.85 9.53
N ALA A 95 10.35 -5.60 8.51
CA ALA A 95 11.38 -5.17 7.57
C ALA A 95 10.77 -4.71 6.24
N ILE A 96 10.70 -5.58 5.22
CA ILE A 96 10.30 -5.22 3.85
C ILE A 96 9.16 -6.13 3.39
N GLY A 97 8.08 -5.53 2.85
CA GLY A 97 6.92 -6.29 2.37
C GLY A 97 6.43 -5.87 1.00
N PRO A 98 7.13 -6.24 -0.10
CA PRO A 98 6.79 -5.77 -1.42
C PRO A 98 5.71 -6.63 -2.08
N ALA A 99 5.03 -6.04 -3.07
CA ALA A 99 4.26 -6.81 -4.05
C ALA A 99 5.20 -7.44 -5.09
N ILE A 100 4.90 -8.66 -5.51
CA ILE A 100 5.62 -9.39 -6.57
C ILE A 100 4.65 -9.84 -7.68
N GLU A 101 5.20 -10.40 -8.76
CA GLU A 101 4.44 -10.75 -9.96
C GLU A 101 3.24 -11.66 -9.69
N ASN A 102 3.35 -12.58 -8.72
CA ASN A 102 2.31 -13.57 -8.42
C ASN A 102 1.85 -13.56 -6.96
N GLY A 103 2.15 -12.49 -6.20
CA GLY A 103 1.79 -12.42 -4.79
C GLY A 103 2.44 -11.24 -4.08
N PHE A 104 2.80 -11.47 -2.82
CA PHE A 104 3.57 -10.57 -1.98
C PHE A 104 4.34 -11.44 -0.97
N TYR A 105 5.32 -10.85 -0.31
CA TYR A 105 5.90 -11.41 0.90
C TYR A 105 6.05 -10.29 1.93
N TYR A 106 6.41 -10.65 3.16
CA TYR A 106 6.80 -9.71 4.18
C TYR A 106 7.91 -10.33 5.02
N ASP A 107 9.08 -9.69 5.02
CA ASP A 107 10.18 -10.05 5.90
C ASP A 107 9.97 -9.39 7.25
N PHE A 108 10.02 -10.19 8.31
CA PHE A 108 9.89 -9.73 9.69
C PHE A 108 10.75 -10.60 10.60
N ASP A 109 11.15 -10.02 11.72
CA ASP A 109 11.97 -10.66 12.73
C ASP A 109 11.12 -10.94 13.97
N MET A 110 11.13 -12.18 14.44
CA MET A 110 10.45 -12.61 15.65
C MET A 110 11.09 -13.88 16.22
N GLU A 111 11.09 -14.01 17.54
CA GLU A 111 11.65 -15.20 18.22
C GLU A 111 10.84 -16.48 17.93
N HIS A 112 9.51 -16.35 17.79
CA HIS A 112 8.62 -17.50 17.60
C HIS A 112 8.64 -17.97 16.14
N GLN A 113 9.00 -19.23 15.94
CA GLN A 113 8.95 -19.86 14.62
C GLN A 113 7.51 -20.18 14.22
N LEU A 114 7.03 -19.54 13.17
CA LEU A 114 5.66 -19.74 12.68
C LEU A 114 5.44 -21.16 12.16
N THR A 115 4.32 -21.74 12.56
CA THR A 115 3.80 -23.03 12.10
C THR A 115 2.64 -22.86 11.11
N ASP A 116 2.19 -23.96 10.50
CA ASP A 116 0.97 -23.95 9.68
C ASP A 116 -0.30 -23.58 10.46
N ALA A 117 -0.32 -23.78 11.78
CA ALA A 117 -1.40 -23.30 12.63
C ALA A 117 -1.37 -21.77 12.74
N ASP A 118 -0.19 -21.18 12.98
CA ASP A 118 -0.01 -19.74 13.04
C ASP A 118 -0.40 -19.07 11.71
N LEU A 119 0.00 -19.64 10.56
CA LEU A 119 -0.40 -19.12 9.25
C LEU A 119 -1.93 -19.08 9.07
N ARG A 120 -2.65 -20.08 9.58
CA ARG A 120 -4.12 -20.11 9.53
C ARG A 120 -4.73 -19.03 10.43
N ASP A 121 -4.14 -18.77 11.59
CA ASP A 121 -4.58 -17.71 12.50
C ASP A 121 -4.28 -16.32 11.94
N ILE A 122 -3.11 -16.10 11.34
CA ILE A 122 -2.75 -14.86 10.62
C ILE A 122 -3.73 -14.64 9.48
N GLU A 123 -3.99 -15.65 8.63
CA GLU A 123 -4.95 -15.53 7.53
C GLU A 123 -6.37 -15.21 8.03
N LYS A 124 -6.78 -15.78 9.17
CA LYS A 124 -8.06 -15.48 9.81
C LYS A 124 -8.12 -14.02 10.27
N GLU A 125 -7.04 -13.49 10.84
CA GLU A 125 -6.96 -12.09 11.24
C GLU A 125 -6.92 -11.13 10.04
N MET A 126 -6.17 -11.47 8.98
CA MET A 126 -6.20 -10.74 7.70
C MET A 126 -7.62 -10.63 7.14
N LYS A 127 -8.40 -11.72 7.20
CA LYS A 127 -9.80 -11.72 6.78
C LYS A 127 -10.70 -10.83 7.65
N LYS A 128 -10.38 -10.63 8.93
CA LYS A 128 -11.10 -9.65 9.78
C LYS A 128 -10.78 -8.22 9.35
N ILE A 129 -9.50 -7.90 9.15
CA ILE A 129 -9.04 -6.58 8.67
C ILE A 129 -9.65 -6.23 7.31
N VAL A 130 -9.76 -7.19 6.39
CA VAL A 130 -10.45 -7.00 5.11
C VAL A 130 -11.92 -6.67 5.31
N LYS A 131 -12.62 -7.34 6.23
CA LYS A 131 -14.04 -7.09 6.54
C LYS A 131 -14.28 -5.74 7.21
N GLU A 132 -13.32 -5.26 7.99
CA GLU A 132 -13.36 -3.90 8.55
C GLU A 132 -13.32 -2.81 7.48
N ASN A 133 -12.81 -3.13 6.27
CA ASN A 133 -12.74 -2.22 5.13
C ASN A 133 -12.10 -0.87 5.48
N LEU A 134 -10.99 -0.94 6.22
CA LEU A 134 -10.23 0.21 6.69
C LEU A 134 -9.73 1.02 5.49
N LYS A 135 -9.88 2.35 5.55
CA LYS A 135 -9.33 3.27 4.56
C LYS A 135 -7.81 3.31 4.69
N LEU A 136 -7.10 3.37 3.56
CA LEU A 136 -5.66 3.60 3.53
C LEU A 136 -5.40 5.10 3.38
N GLU A 137 -4.60 5.66 4.27
CA GLU A 137 -4.26 7.08 4.30
C GLU A 137 -2.75 7.26 4.12
N ARG A 138 -2.36 7.85 2.99
CA ARG A 138 -0.97 8.25 2.75
C ARG A 138 -0.67 9.56 3.45
N ARG A 139 0.48 9.65 4.12
CA ARG A 139 1.03 10.91 4.65
C ARG A 139 2.48 11.04 4.24
N GLU A 140 2.87 12.24 3.86
CA GLU A 140 4.28 12.62 3.76
C GLU A 140 4.69 13.21 5.09
N ILE A 141 5.82 12.74 5.62
CA ILE A 141 6.32 13.17 6.92
C ILE A 141 7.81 13.53 6.80
N PRO A 142 8.30 14.51 7.55
CA PRO A 142 9.73 14.79 7.64
C PRO A 142 10.52 13.54 8.02
N ARG A 143 11.74 13.40 7.48
CA ARG A 143 12.62 12.26 7.75
C ARG A 143 12.85 12.03 9.25
N ASP A 144 13.14 13.10 9.99
CA ASP A 144 13.43 13.01 11.41
C ASP A 144 12.19 12.57 12.21
N GLU A 145 11.01 13.11 11.86
CA GLU A 145 9.73 12.69 12.45
C GLU A 145 9.44 11.20 12.15
N ALA A 146 9.73 10.73 10.94
CA ALA A 146 9.58 9.31 10.60
C ALA A 146 10.52 8.42 11.43
N ILE A 147 11.78 8.82 11.59
CA ILE A 147 12.75 8.09 12.43
C ILE A 147 12.29 8.04 13.88
N GLU A 148 11.82 9.16 14.44
CA GLU A 148 11.29 9.22 15.80
C GLU A 148 10.05 8.35 15.96
N TYR A 149 9.13 8.39 15.00
CA TYR A 149 7.91 7.59 15.00
C TYR A 149 8.21 6.08 15.04
N PHE A 150 9.05 5.57 14.13
CA PHE A 150 9.38 4.15 14.09
C PHE A 150 10.25 3.71 15.26
N ARG A 151 11.15 4.59 15.77
CA ARG A 151 11.92 4.31 16.98
C ARG A 151 11.03 4.19 18.22
N ALA A 152 10.04 5.06 18.37
CA ALA A 152 9.10 5.01 19.50
C ALA A 152 8.24 3.73 19.51
N LYS A 153 8.12 3.07 18.35
CA LYS A 153 7.45 1.77 18.16
C LYS A 153 8.40 0.57 18.15
N ASP A 154 9.68 0.77 18.42
CA ASP A 154 10.72 -0.27 18.38
C ASP A 154 10.87 -0.97 17.02
N GLU A 155 10.56 -0.24 15.93
CA GLU A 155 10.69 -0.72 14.54
C GLU A 155 12.08 -0.39 13.98
N ASN A 156 13.10 -1.10 14.47
CA ASN A 156 14.50 -0.77 14.18
C ASN A 156 14.87 -0.93 12.69
N TYR A 157 14.35 -1.96 12.01
CA TYR A 157 14.55 -2.12 10.56
C TYR A 157 13.97 -0.96 9.75
N LYS A 158 12.84 -0.38 10.16
CA LYS A 158 12.27 0.80 9.50
C LYS A 158 13.14 2.03 9.70
N VAL A 159 13.69 2.21 10.91
CA VAL A 159 14.64 3.30 11.20
C VAL A 159 15.89 3.18 10.32
N GLU A 160 16.44 1.97 10.17
CA GLU A 160 17.58 1.71 9.28
C GLU A 160 17.24 2.02 7.83
N LEU A 161 16.10 1.52 7.33
CA LEU A 161 15.62 1.80 5.98
C LEU A 161 15.51 3.30 5.69
N ILE A 162 14.98 4.10 6.63
CA ILE A 162 14.88 5.55 6.44
C ILE A 162 16.26 6.20 6.40
N ARG A 163 17.20 5.73 7.21
CA ARG A 163 18.58 6.25 7.24
C ARG A 163 19.36 5.96 5.96
N ASP A 164 19.06 4.86 5.29
CA ASP A 164 19.67 4.48 4.01
C ASP A 164 19.15 5.28 2.81
N LEU A 165 17.98 5.93 2.94
CA LEU A 165 17.44 6.75 1.86
C LEU A 165 18.25 8.05 1.68
N PRO A 166 18.31 8.61 0.46
CA PRO A 166 18.89 9.94 0.21
C PRO A 166 18.33 11.00 1.17
N ALA A 167 19.17 11.95 1.57
CA ALA A 167 18.80 12.97 2.58
C ALA A 167 17.58 13.81 2.17
N ASP A 168 17.39 14.00 0.87
CA ASP A 168 16.30 14.75 0.24
C ASP A 168 15.12 13.86 -0.20
N ALA A 169 15.15 12.56 0.10
CA ALA A 169 14.07 11.65 -0.25
C ALA A 169 12.78 12.00 0.50
N THR A 170 11.66 12.05 -0.24
CA THR A 170 10.32 12.15 0.35
C THR A 170 10.01 10.88 1.13
N ILE A 171 9.79 11.02 2.44
CA ILE A 171 9.34 9.92 3.29
C ILE A 171 7.82 9.92 3.34
N SER A 172 7.21 8.77 3.08
CA SER A 172 5.78 8.59 3.23
C SER A 172 5.43 7.34 4.01
N THR A 173 4.27 7.40 4.65
CA THR A 173 3.67 6.30 5.39
C THR A 173 2.25 6.05 4.91
N TYR A 174 1.76 4.83 5.13
CA TYR A 174 0.36 4.47 4.94
C TYR A 174 -0.23 3.96 6.24
N THR A 175 -1.33 4.57 6.65
CA THR A 175 -2.10 4.16 7.83
C THR A 175 -3.38 3.42 7.41
N GLN A 176 -3.65 2.27 8.03
CA GLN A 176 -4.92 1.53 7.95
C GLN A 176 -5.39 1.11 9.35
N GLY A 177 -6.43 1.80 9.85
CA GLY A 177 -6.85 1.64 11.24
C GLY A 177 -5.74 2.05 12.19
N GLU A 178 -5.33 1.15 13.08
CA GLU A 178 -4.26 1.38 14.06
C GLU A 178 -2.84 1.13 13.51
N PHE A 179 -2.72 0.51 12.34
CA PHE A 179 -1.44 0.14 11.75
C PHE A 179 -0.92 1.23 10.81
N THR A 180 0.36 1.57 10.92
CA THR A 180 1.05 2.50 10.01
C THR A 180 2.40 1.93 9.61
N ASP A 181 2.69 1.95 8.31
CA ASP A 181 3.93 1.41 7.75
C ASP A 181 4.66 2.43 6.87
N LEU A 182 5.98 2.29 6.77
CA LEU A 182 6.85 3.05 5.87
C LEU A 182 6.68 2.53 4.45
N CYS A 183 6.13 3.35 3.55
CA CYS A 183 5.85 2.90 2.20
C CYS A 183 5.66 4.07 1.22
N ALA A 184 6.21 3.92 0.01
CA ALA A 184 6.04 4.86 -1.10
C ALA A 184 4.73 4.65 -1.88
N GLY A 185 4.11 3.46 -1.75
CA GLY A 185 2.92 3.06 -2.49
C GLY A 185 3.18 2.64 -3.95
N PRO A 186 2.14 2.63 -4.79
CA PRO A 186 0.75 2.93 -4.45
C PRO A 186 0.05 1.77 -3.73
N HIS A 187 -1.11 2.09 -3.15
CA HIS A 187 -2.02 1.16 -2.48
C HIS A 187 -3.46 1.34 -2.98
N VAL A 188 -4.29 0.31 -2.78
CA VAL A 188 -5.73 0.45 -3.02
C VAL A 188 -6.40 1.24 -1.89
N MET A 189 -7.54 1.87 -2.20
CA MET A 189 -8.21 2.82 -1.31
C MET A 189 -8.65 2.26 0.06
N SER A 190 -8.89 0.97 0.16
CA SER A 190 -9.31 0.33 1.41
C SER A 190 -8.95 -1.16 1.45
N THR A 191 -8.82 -1.71 2.66
CA THR A 191 -8.51 -3.14 2.87
C THR A 191 -9.57 -4.06 2.27
N GLY A 192 -10.83 -3.62 2.21
CA GLY A 192 -11.95 -4.38 1.63
C GLY A 192 -11.87 -4.59 0.12
N LYS A 193 -10.95 -3.91 -0.58
CA LYS A 193 -10.64 -4.19 -1.99
C LYS A 193 -9.95 -5.55 -2.16
N VAL A 194 -9.23 -6.03 -1.14
CA VAL A 194 -8.55 -7.34 -1.13
C VAL A 194 -9.56 -8.44 -0.78
N LYS A 195 -10.39 -8.83 -1.75
CA LYS A 195 -11.50 -9.79 -1.52
C LYS A 195 -11.06 -11.24 -1.32
N ALA A 196 -9.92 -11.62 -1.89
CA ALA A 196 -9.40 -12.97 -1.86
C ALA A 196 -7.89 -12.90 -1.57
N LEU A 197 -7.46 -13.66 -0.56
CA LEU A 197 -6.07 -13.77 -0.14
C LEU A 197 -5.84 -15.17 0.42
N LYS A 198 -4.59 -15.61 0.35
CA LYS A 198 -4.11 -16.86 0.94
C LYS A 198 -2.62 -16.74 1.24
N LEU A 199 -2.21 -17.17 2.44
CA LEU A 199 -0.79 -17.33 2.76
C LEU A 199 -0.30 -18.69 2.23
N GLN A 200 0.90 -18.71 1.64
CA GLN A 200 1.43 -19.91 1.01
C GLN A 200 2.38 -20.68 1.93
N SER A 201 3.46 -20.02 2.36
CA SER A 201 4.55 -20.65 3.10
C SER A 201 5.33 -19.61 3.89
N VAL A 202 6.11 -20.07 4.87
CA VAL A 202 7.15 -19.29 5.53
C VAL A 202 8.50 -19.77 5.02
N ALA A 203 9.41 -18.83 4.79
CA ALA A 203 10.80 -19.10 4.43
C ALA A 203 11.72 -18.16 5.23
N GLY A 204 12.97 -18.55 5.41
CA GLY A 204 13.98 -17.69 6.02
C GLY A 204 14.64 -16.77 4.99
N ALA A 205 14.87 -15.52 5.35
CA ALA A 205 15.66 -14.56 4.61
C ALA A 205 16.65 -13.88 5.57
N TYR A 206 17.84 -13.56 5.09
CA TYR A 206 18.81 -12.79 5.86
C TYR A 206 18.61 -11.30 5.60
N TRP A 207 18.71 -10.51 6.66
CA TRP A 207 18.79 -9.05 6.53
C TRP A 207 20.17 -8.69 5.97
N ARG A 208 20.18 -8.21 4.73
CA ARG A 208 21.28 -7.56 3.97
C ARG A 208 22.70 -7.91 4.41
#